data_AF-A0A2V9CVJ5-F1
#
_entry.id   AF-A0A2V9CVJ5-F1
#
_cell.length_a   1.000
_cell.length_b   1.000
_cell.length_c   1.000
_cell.angle_alpha   90.00
_cell.angle_beta   90.00
_cell.angle_gamma   90.00
#
_symmetry.space_group_name_H-M   'P 1'
#
loop_
_entity.id
_entity.type
_entity.pdbx_description
1 polymer ?
#
loop_
_entity_poly.entity_id
_entity_poly.type
_entity_poly.pdbx_seq_one_letter_code
_entity_poly.pdbx_strand_id
1 'polypeptide(L)'
;MLDLGRPDSTTAYIRRKKMQETAQEYKQRIFGYLAQNDPVKVQAATAKKLGRLISRASASKLRKQPAPGKWSISEILAHLADTEVVVSYRIRAILGAPGTPIQAFDQDKWAQAMSYGKSDPRRSLERFIAFRKANLDLLKSLSPGQWKYHGMHAERGEESIETIAKLSAGHDLNHMRQIEKILSQ
;
A
#
# COMPACT_ATOMS: atom_id res chain seq x y z
N MET A 1 -26.36 36.67 19.23
CA MET A 1 -25.12 35.87 19.09
C MET A 1 -25.49 34.42 19.33
N LEU A 2 -25.64 33.63 18.25
CA LEU A 2 -25.88 32.19 18.35
C LEU A 2 -24.52 31.49 18.31
N ASP A 3 -24.17 30.83 19.41
CA ASP A 3 -22.99 30.01 19.55
C ASP A 3 -23.18 28.73 18.72
N LEU A 4 -22.54 28.68 17.55
CA LEU A 4 -22.48 27.48 16.72
C LEU A 4 -21.45 26.53 17.34
N GLY A 5 -21.91 25.75 18.31
CA GLY A 5 -21.12 24.76 19.03
C GLY A 5 -20.28 23.91 18.08
N ARG A 6 -18.96 23.88 18.32
CA ARG A 6 -18.03 23.00 17.61
C ARG A 6 -18.48 21.55 17.79
N PRO A 7 -18.48 20.73 16.73
CA PRO A 7 -18.90 19.34 16.85
C PRO A 7 -18.01 18.61 17.86
N ASP A 8 -18.66 17.92 18.80
CA ASP A 8 -18.01 17.12 19.83
C ASP A 8 -17.03 16.12 19.19
N SER A 9 -15.75 16.24 19.59
CA SER A 9 -14.65 15.39 19.14
C SER A 9 -14.93 13.89 19.30
N THR A 10 -15.77 13.54 20.27
CA THR A 10 -16.23 12.18 20.56
C THR A 10 -17.13 11.65 19.43
N THR A 11 -18.01 12.50 18.90
CA THR A 11 -18.92 12.13 17.82
C THR A 11 -18.17 12.00 16.49
N ALA A 12 -17.18 12.85 16.24
CA ALA A 12 -16.28 12.73 15.09
C ALA A 12 -15.42 11.46 15.16
N TYR A 13 -14.88 11.12 16.35
CA TYR A 13 -14.13 9.90 16.61
C TYR A 13 -14.99 8.64 16.42
N ILE A 14 -16.21 8.62 16.96
CA ILE A 14 -17.16 7.51 16.82
C ILE A 14 -17.62 7.35 15.36
N ARG A 15 -17.88 8.44 14.62
CA ARG A 15 -18.19 8.40 13.18
C ARG A 15 -17.02 7.84 12.36
N ARG A 16 -15.78 8.21 12.70
CA ARG A 16 -14.56 7.72 12.04
C ARG A 16 -14.38 6.22 12.25
N LYS A 17 -14.72 5.72 13.45
CA LYS A 17 -14.72 4.29 13.79
C LYS A 17 -15.84 3.50 13.08
N LYS A 18 -17.00 4.14 12.83
CA LYS A 18 -18.13 3.56 12.08
C LYS A 18 -17.92 3.47 10.56
N MET A 19 -16.88 4.11 10.00
CA MET A 19 -16.60 4.11 8.55
C MET A 19 -15.28 3.44 8.16
N GLN A 20 -14.62 2.72 9.07
CA GLN A 20 -13.47 1.90 8.72
C GLN A 20 -13.98 0.58 8.13
N GLU A 21 -13.56 0.30 6.90
CA GLU A 21 -13.75 -0.99 6.26
C GLU A 21 -13.28 -2.12 7.17
N THR A 22 -14.03 -3.21 7.23
CA THR A 22 -13.59 -4.45 7.84
C THR A 22 -12.43 -5.05 7.06
N ALA A 23 -11.66 -5.95 7.69
CA ALA A 23 -10.63 -6.74 7.03
C ALA A 23 -11.12 -7.43 5.74
N GLN A 24 -12.36 -7.93 5.77
CA GLN A 24 -12.94 -8.64 4.64
C GLN A 24 -13.34 -7.69 3.50
N GLU A 25 -13.98 -6.55 3.83
CA GLU A 25 -14.31 -5.51 2.84
C GLU A 25 -13.05 -4.93 2.19
N TYR A 26 -12.00 -4.72 2.97
CA TYR A 26 -10.69 -4.31 2.45
C TYR A 26 -10.15 -5.32 1.44
N LYS A 27 -10.11 -6.62 1.80
CA LYS A 27 -9.61 -7.68 0.89
C LYS A 27 -10.45 -7.73 -0.40
N GLN A 28 -11.77 -7.67 -0.29
CA GLN A 28 -12.68 -7.66 -1.44
C GLN A 28 -12.42 -6.46 -2.36
N ARG A 29 -12.30 -5.26 -1.81
CA ARG A 29 -12.02 -4.04 -2.57
C ARG A 29 -10.66 -4.11 -3.28
N ILE A 30 -9.62 -4.53 -2.57
CA ILE A 30 -8.26 -4.65 -3.12
C ILE A 30 -8.19 -5.72 -4.21
N PHE A 31 -8.80 -6.90 -3.98
CA PHE A 31 -8.88 -7.95 -5.00
C PHE A 31 -9.72 -7.55 -6.20
N GLY A 32 -10.77 -6.75 -5.98
CA GLY A 32 -11.59 -6.21 -7.07
C GLY A 32 -10.80 -5.38 -8.09
N TYR A 33 -9.71 -4.71 -7.68
CA TYR A 33 -8.84 -4.01 -8.64
C TYR A 33 -8.03 -4.97 -9.51
N LEU A 34 -7.66 -6.14 -9.00
CA LEU A 34 -6.84 -7.11 -9.71
C LEU A 34 -7.60 -7.83 -10.82
N ALA A 35 -8.91 -8.06 -10.63
CA ALA A 35 -9.73 -8.89 -11.51
C ALA A 35 -9.06 -10.26 -11.76
N GLN A 36 -8.89 -10.67 -13.02
CA GLN A 36 -8.26 -11.94 -13.41
C GLN A 36 -6.77 -11.79 -13.80
N ASN A 37 -6.15 -10.64 -13.49
CA ASN A 37 -4.77 -10.39 -13.88
C ASN A 37 -3.78 -11.13 -12.96
N ASP A 38 -2.69 -11.60 -13.55
CA ASP A 38 -1.59 -12.20 -12.80
C ASP A 38 -0.94 -11.15 -11.87
N PRO A 39 -0.85 -11.42 -10.55
CA PRO A 39 -0.38 -10.44 -9.58
C PRO A 39 1.10 -10.06 -9.78
N VAL A 40 1.94 -10.99 -10.23
CA VAL A 40 3.37 -10.74 -10.47
C VAL A 40 3.55 -9.82 -11.68
N LYS A 41 2.80 -10.06 -12.77
CA LYS A 41 2.79 -9.20 -13.96
C LYS A 41 2.25 -7.80 -13.64
N VAL A 42 1.18 -7.70 -12.85
CA VAL A 42 0.62 -6.41 -12.42
C VAL A 42 1.65 -5.62 -11.63
N GLN A 43 2.27 -6.21 -10.62
CA GLN A 43 3.29 -5.56 -9.81
C GLN A 43 4.52 -5.12 -10.65
N ALA A 44 4.93 -5.89 -11.66
CA ALA A 44 5.98 -5.46 -12.57
C ALA A 44 5.55 -4.26 -13.44
N ALA A 45 4.32 -4.29 -13.95
CA ALA A 45 3.79 -3.26 -14.83
C ALA A 45 3.55 -1.92 -14.10
N THR A 46 3.02 -1.97 -12.88
CA THR A 46 2.76 -0.78 -12.04
C THR A 46 4.08 -0.08 -11.69
N ALA A 47 5.13 -0.80 -11.32
CA ALA A 47 6.44 -0.22 -11.07
C ALA A 47 7.02 0.51 -12.29
N LYS A 48 6.97 -0.12 -13.47
CA LYS A 48 7.40 0.52 -14.72
C LYS A 48 6.56 1.76 -15.05
N LYS A 49 5.25 1.72 -14.78
CA LYS A 49 4.32 2.82 -15.05
C LYS A 49 4.56 4.00 -14.10
N LEU A 50 4.76 3.74 -12.81
CA LEU A 50 5.15 4.75 -11.82
C LEU A 50 6.43 5.46 -12.25
N GLY A 51 7.47 4.71 -12.64
CA GLY A 51 8.71 5.27 -13.19
C GLY A 51 8.46 6.34 -14.26
N ARG A 52 7.63 6.02 -15.26
CA ARG A 52 7.29 6.94 -16.35
C ARG A 52 6.50 8.15 -15.86
N LEU A 53 5.46 7.96 -15.07
CA LEU A 53 4.60 9.05 -14.59
C LEU A 53 5.39 10.07 -13.74
N ILE A 54 6.20 9.58 -12.80
CA ILE A 54 6.93 10.45 -11.87
C ILE A 54 8.08 11.17 -12.57
N SER A 55 8.74 10.54 -13.56
CA SER A 55 9.81 11.19 -14.34
C SER A 55 9.35 12.46 -15.07
N ARG A 56 8.07 12.53 -15.46
CA ARG A 56 7.47 13.65 -16.20
C ARG A 56 6.81 14.69 -15.31
N ALA A 57 6.63 14.41 -14.02
CA ALA A 57 5.90 15.27 -13.11
C ALA A 57 6.82 16.31 -12.44
N SER A 58 6.33 17.55 -12.33
CA SER A 58 7.03 18.61 -11.61
C SER A 58 7.06 18.36 -10.10
N ALA A 59 8.08 18.86 -9.41
CA ALA A 59 8.20 18.69 -7.96
C ALA A 59 7.00 19.26 -7.19
N SER A 60 6.48 20.42 -7.63
CA SER A 60 5.27 21.03 -7.05
C SER A 60 4.05 20.12 -7.18
N LYS A 61 3.85 19.51 -8.36
CA LYS A 61 2.74 18.58 -8.59
C LYS A 61 2.83 17.33 -7.72
N LEU A 62 4.04 16.80 -7.53
CA LEU A 62 4.27 15.61 -6.68
C LEU A 62 3.97 15.86 -5.20
N ARG A 63 4.17 17.10 -4.72
CA ARG A 63 3.98 17.48 -3.31
C ARG A 63 2.58 18.04 -3.00
N LYS A 64 1.78 18.35 -4.02
CA LYS A 64 0.43 18.88 -3.83
C LYS A 64 -0.50 17.81 -3.25
N GLN A 65 -1.10 18.11 -2.10
CA GLN A 65 -2.19 17.30 -1.56
C GLN A 65 -3.49 17.62 -2.34
N PRO A 66 -4.26 16.60 -2.77
CA PRO A 66 -5.47 16.83 -3.55
C PRO A 66 -6.65 17.34 -2.73
N ALA A 67 -6.63 17.10 -1.41
CA ALA A 67 -7.63 17.59 -0.46
C ALA A 67 -7.05 17.54 0.97
N PRO A 68 -7.61 18.28 1.94
CA PRO A 68 -7.21 18.20 3.34
C PRO A 68 -7.25 16.76 3.86
N GLY A 69 -6.15 16.31 4.47
CA GLY A 69 -6.02 14.96 5.03
C GLY A 69 -5.88 13.84 3.99
N LYS A 70 -5.67 14.15 2.71
CA LYS A 70 -5.34 13.17 1.67
C LYS A 70 -3.85 13.27 1.31
N TRP A 71 -3.21 12.12 1.15
CA TRP A 71 -1.81 12.05 0.76
C TRP A 71 -1.56 12.64 -0.63
N SER A 72 -0.46 13.38 -0.73
CA SER A 72 0.18 13.76 -1.97
C SER A 72 0.81 12.53 -2.66
N ILE A 73 1.23 12.68 -3.93
CA ILE A 73 1.97 11.64 -4.63
C ILE A 73 3.28 11.30 -3.89
N SER A 74 3.95 12.31 -3.33
CA SER A 74 5.18 12.12 -2.56
C SER A 74 4.98 11.21 -1.35
N GLU A 75 3.88 11.41 -0.62
CA GLU A 75 3.53 10.57 0.53
C GLU A 75 3.13 9.15 0.10
N ILE A 76 2.38 9.01 -1.01
CA ILE A 76 2.05 7.70 -1.58
C ILE A 76 3.32 6.93 -1.98
N LEU A 77 4.31 7.59 -2.60
CA LEU A 77 5.55 6.93 -3.01
C LEU A 77 6.38 6.46 -1.80
N ALA A 78 6.41 7.23 -0.72
CA ALA A 78 7.07 6.81 0.53
C ALA A 78 6.34 5.60 1.14
N HIS A 79 5.01 5.65 1.21
CA HIS A 79 4.16 4.55 1.66
C HIS A 79 4.37 3.26 0.87
N LEU A 80 4.41 3.35 -0.47
CA LEU A 80 4.66 2.20 -1.33
C LEU A 80 6.04 1.58 -1.07
N ALA A 81 7.07 2.42 -0.88
CA ALA A 81 8.43 1.95 -0.60
C ALA A 81 8.50 1.18 0.73
N ASP A 82 7.91 1.71 1.80
CA ASP A 82 7.96 1.06 3.12
C ASP A 82 7.03 -0.17 3.19
N THR A 83 5.94 -0.18 2.43
CA THR A 83 5.10 -1.37 2.27
C THR A 83 5.86 -2.53 1.62
N GLU A 84 6.74 -2.27 0.64
CA GLU A 84 7.58 -3.31 0.05
C GLU A 84 8.54 -3.95 1.06
N VAL A 85 9.06 -3.20 2.04
CA VAL A 85 9.89 -3.77 3.11
C VAL A 85 9.10 -4.79 3.92
N VAL A 86 7.86 -4.44 4.29
CA VAL A 86 6.95 -5.33 5.02
C VAL A 86 6.63 -6.59 4.21
N VAL A 87 6.29 -6.43 2.93
CA VAL A 87 6.01 -7.56 2.02
C VAL A 87 7.25 -8.46 1.90
N SER A 88 8.44 -7.88 1.74
CA SER A 88 9.72 -8.59 1.63
C SER A 88 9.96 -9.50 2.84
N TYR A 89 9.72 -8.96 4.04
CA TYR A 89 9.91 -9.68 5.30
C TYR A 89 8.86 -10.77 5.48
N ARG A 90 7.58 -10.47 5.27
CA ARG A 90 6.48 -11.42 5.44
C ARG A 90 6.65 -12.67 4.58
N ILE A 91 6.99 -12.49 3.29
CA ILE A 91 7.21 -13.63 2.38
C ILE A 91 8.35 -14.51 2.91
N ARG A 92 9.47 -13.91 3.32
CA ARG A 92 10.64 -14.66 3.83
C ARG A 92 10.35 -15.36 5.15
N ALA A 93 9.63 -14.72 6.05
CA ALA A 93 9.22 -15.31 7.32
C ALA A 93 8.32 -16.54 7.10
N ILE A 94 7.33 -16.43 6.20
CA ILE A 94 6.43 -17.54 5.83
C ILE A 94 7.19 -18.67 5.15
N LEU A 95 8.16 -18.37 4.28
CA LEU A 95 9.00 -19.39 3.65
C LEU A 95 9.85 -20.17 4.67
N GLY A 96 10.38 -19.48 5.68
CA GLY A 96 11.20 -20.09 6.73
C GLY A 96 10.41 -20.83 7.81
N ALA A 97 9.19 -20.36 8.10
CA ALA A 97 8.30 -20.93 9.09
C ALA A 97 6.83 -20.72 8.69
N PRO A 98 6.25 -21.61 7.88
CA PRO A 98 4.82 -21.58 7.57
C PRO A 98 3.98 -21.60 8.86
N GLY A 99 2.95 -20.77 8.91
CA GLY A 99 2.11 -20.52 10.10
C GLY A 99 2.60 -19.38 10.99
N THR A 100 3.74 -18.73 10.68
CA THR A 100 4.25 -17.61 11.49
C THR A 100 3.23 -16.49 11.67
N PRO A 101 3.17 -15.85 12.86
CA PRO A 101 2.38 -14.63 13.04
C PRO A 101 2.80 -13.52 12.08
N ILE A 102 1.82 -12.79 11.55
CA ILE A 102 2.02 -11.63 10.69
C ILE A 102 1.50 -10.38 11.41
N GLN A 103 2.42 -9.47 11.71
CA GLN A 103 2.13 -8.21 12.40
C GLN A 103 1.45 -7.20 11.46
N ALA A 104 0.36 -6.59 11.92
CA ALA A 104 -0.28 -5.44 11.27
C ALA A 104 0.53 -4.16 11.52
N PHE A 105 0.39 -3.17 10.63
CA PHE A 105 1.00 -1.85 10.81
C PHE A 105 -0.01 -0.75 10.51
N ASP A 106 0.13 0.38 11.19
CA ASP A 106 -0.71 1.57 11.02
C ASP A 106 -0.01 2.54 10.06
N GLN A 107 -0.51 2.59 8.83
CA GLN A 107 0.08 3.39 7.75
C GLN A 107 0.07 4.90 8.05
N ASP A 108 -0.93 5.40 8.79
CA ASP A 108 -1.05 6.82 9.11
C ASP A 108 -0.03 7.20 10.19
N LYS A 109 0.16 6.34 11.20
CA LYS A 109 1.23 6.50 12.18
C LYS A 109 2.62 6.43 11.53
N TRP A 110 2.81 5.54 10.57
CA TRP A 110 4.06 5.44 9.81
C TRP A 110 4.34 6.72 9.01
N ALA A 111 3.34 7.22 8.29
CA ALA A 111 3.47 8.44 7.51
C ALA A 111 3.86 9.65 8.37
N GLN A 112 3.33 9.74 9.60
CA GLN A 112 3.70 10.76 10.57
C GLN A 112 5.11 10.55 11.13
N ALA A 113 5.38 9.36 11.68
CA ALA A 113 6.64 9.05 12.35
C ALA A 113 7.86 9.17 11.41
N MET A 114 7.70 8.76 10.16
CA MET A 114 8.75 8.81 9.13
C MET A 114 8.68 10.09 8.28
N SER A 115 7.82 11.04 8.63
CA SER A 115 7.70 12.35 7.98
C SER A 115 7.56 12.26 6.45
N TYR A 116 6.61 11.45 5.96
CA TYR A 116 6.44 11.22 4.51
C TYR A 116 6.27 12.53 3.71
N GLY A 117 5.62 13.55 4.27
CA GLY A 117 5.48 14.86 3.64
C GLY A 117 6.81 15.58 3.34
N LYS A 118 7.89 15.23 4.05
CA LYS A 118 9.24 15.75 3.84
C LYS A 118 10.12 14.85 2.96
N SER A 119 9.65 13.66 2.61
CA SER A 119 10.42 12.73 1.78
C SER A 119 10.67 13.29 0.38
N ASP A 120 11.79 12.88 -0.24
CA ASP A 120 12.02 13.09 -1.66
C ASP A 120 11.25 12.03 -2.46
N PRO A 121 10.26 12.43 -3.29
CA PRO A 121 9.46 11.47 -4.07
C PRO A 121 10.31 10.61 -5.00
N ARG A 122 11.41 11.13 -5.56
CA ARG A 122 12.26 10.38 -6.49
C ARG A 122 13.07 9.31 -5.76
N ARG A 123 13.62 9.64 -4.59
CA ARG A 123 14.30 8.66 -3.73
C ARG A 123 13.35 7.60 -3.21
N SER A 124 12.12 7.96 -2.84
CA SER A 124 11.11 6.97 -2.46
C SER A 124 10.76 6.03 -3.62
N LEU A 125 10.62 6.56 -4.84
CA LEU A 125 10.40 5.74 -6.03
C LEU A 125 11.57 4.79 -6.34
N GLU A 126 12.82 5.27 -6.21
CA GLU A 126 14.02 4.44 -6.39
C GLU A 126 14.03 3.26 -5.41
N ARG A 127 13.77 3.51 -4.11
CA ARG A 127 13.67 2.48 -3.09
C ARG A 127 12.55 1.48 -3.39
N PHE A 128 11.36 1.98 -3.74
CA PHE A 128 10.24 1.14 -4.13
C PHE A 128 10.60 0.22 -5.30
N ILE A 129 11.20 0.75 -6.37
CA ILE A 129 11.60 -0.05 -7.55
C ILE A 129 12.64 -1.12 -7.17
N ALA A 130 13.62 -0.77 -6.33
CA ALA A 130 14.65 -1.70 -5.88
C ALA A 130 14.05 -2.88 -5.07
N PHE A 131 13.22 -2.58 -4.07
CA PHE A 131 12.56 -3.63 -3.29
C PHE A 131 11.58 -4.45 -4.14
N ARG A 132 10.80 -3.79 -5.00
CA ARG A 132 9.89 -4.46 -5.92
C ARG A 132 10.62 -5.45 -6.82
N LYS A 133 11.77 -5.06 -7.38
CA LYS A 133 12.58 -5.96 -8.19
C LYS A 133 13.01 -7.20 -7.38
N ALA A 134 13.55 -7.00 -6.19
CA ALA A 134 13.99 -8.10 -5.32
C ALA A 134 12.84 -9.04 -4.94
N ASN A 135 11.64 -8.50 -4.68
CA ASN A 135 10.46 -9.29 -4.34
C ASN A 135 9.91 -10.05 -5.53
N LEU A 136 9.87 -9.45 -6.72
CA LEU A 136 9.44 -10.14 -7.94
C LEU A 136 10.39 -11.27 -8.31
N ASP A 137 11.70 -11.08 -8.14
CA ASP A 137 12.69 -12.12 -8.42
C ASP A 137 12.52 -13.30 -7.44
N LEU A 138 12.27 -13.03 -6.15
CA LEU A 138 11.93 -14.06 -5.16
C LEU A 138 10.63 -14.79 -5.53
N LEU A 139 9.54 -14.08 -5.82
CA LEU A 139 8.24 -14.70 -6.14
C LEU A 139 8.34 -15.63 -7.35
N LYS A 140 9.13 -15.27 -8.37
CA LYS A 140 9.36 -16.09 -9.56
C LYS A 140 10.19 -17.35 -9.30
N SER A 141 11.01 -17.37 -8.25
CA SER A 141 11.82 -18.54 -7.91
C SER A 141 11.06 -19.56 -7.05
N LEU A 142 9.85 -19.24 -6.57
CA LEU A 142 9.08 -20.12 -5.71
C LEU A 142 8.44 -21.26 -6.50
N SER A 143 8.53 -22.47 -5.94
CA SER A 143 7.79 -23.63 -6.44
C SER A 143 6.27 -23.46 -6.23
N PRO A 144 5.42 -24.16 -6.99
CA PRO A 144 3.96 -24.11 -6.80
C PRO A 144 3.49 -24.47 -5.39
N GLY A 145 4.24 -25.30 -4.66
CA GLY A 145 3.94 -25.64 -3.25
C GLY A 145 4.21 -24.48 -2.30
N GLN A 146 5.33 -23.78 -2.49
CA GLN A 146 5.71 -22.63 -1.64
C GLN A 146 4.72 -21.47 -1.76
N TRP A 147 4.10 -21.26 -2.92
CA TRP A 147 3.04 -20.24 -3.09
C TRP A 147 1.86 -20.43 -2.13
N LYS A 148 1.63 -21.67 -1.67
CA LYS A 148 0.55 -22.04 -0.74
C LYS A 148 0.95 -21.90 0.72
N TYR A 149 2.23 -21.70 1.03
CA TYR A 149 2.64 -21.42 2.42
C TYR A 149 1.98 -20.13 2.90
N HIS A 150 1.59 -20.11 4.16
CA HIS A 150 0.86 -18.99 4.75
C HIS A 150 1.47 -18.56 6.09
N GLY A 151 1.07 -17.38 6.54
CA GLY A 151 1.18 -16.96 7.93
C GLY A 151 -0.16 -16.49 8.46
N MET A 152 -0.21 -16.14 9.74
CA MET A 152 -1.43 -15.75 10.44
C MET A 152 -1.45 -14.25 10.72
N HIS A 153 -2.18 -13.48 9.92
CA HIS A 153 -2.35 -12.04 10.11
C HIS A 153 -3.31 -11.73 11.26
N ALA A 154 -2.86 -10.91 12.21
CA ALA A 154 -3.60 -10.59 13.43
C ALA A 154 -5.05 -10.13 13.19
N GLU A 155 -5.29 -9.41 12.10
CA GLU A 155 -6.60 -8.86 11.74
C GLU A 155 -7.30 -9.58 10.58
N ARG A 156 -6.55 -10.25 9.70
CA ARG A 156 -7.06 -10.75 8.41
C ARG A 156 -7.06 -12.27 8.29
N GLY A 157 -6.63 -12.96 9.34
CA GLY A 157 -6.54 -14.41 9.39
C GLY A 157 -5.39 -14.95 8.54
N GLU A 158 -5.58 -16.15 8.00
CA GLU A 158 -4.61 -16.83 7.16
C GLU A 158 -4.32 -16.02 5.87
N GLU A 159 -3.04 -15.78 5.59
CA GLU A 159 -2.56 -15.16 4.36
C GLU A 159 -1.45 -15.99 3.73
N SER A 160 -1.77 -16.65 2.61
CA SER A 160 -0.78 -17.33 1.77
C SER A 160 0.14 -16.34 1.06
N ILE A 161 1.31 -16.80 0.59
CA ILE A 161 2.18 -15.99 -0.28
C ILE A 161 1.42 -15.55 -1.53
N GLU A 162 0.56 -16.41 -2.10
CA GLU A 162 -0.35 -16.05 -3.18
C GLU A 162 -1.30 -14.90 -2.79
N THR A 163 -1.90 -14.97 -1.61
CA THR A 163 -2.78 -13.93 -1.06
C THR A 163 -2.04 -12.61 -0.91
N ILE A 164 -0.82 -12.64 -0.36
CA ILE A 164 0.03 -11.46 -0.19
C ILE A 164 0.36 -10.84 -1.55
N ALA A 165 0.74 -11.64 -2.55
CA ALA A 165 1.03 -11.14 -3.89
C ALA A 165 -0.21 -10.49 -4.55
N LYS A 166 -1.40 -11.07 -4.37
CA LYS A 166 -2.66 -10.49 -4.85
C LYS A 166 -2.99 -9.17 -4.13
N LEU A 167 -2.80 -9.11 -2.82
CA LEU A 167 -3.00 -7.89 -2.02
C LEU A 167 -2.05 -6.78 -2.47
N SER A 168 -0.76 -7.08 -2.65
CA SER A 168 0.24 -6.12 -3.16
C SER A 168 -0.13 -5.60 -4.55
N ALA A 169 -0.55 -6.48 -5.46
CA ALA A 169 -0.95 -6.08 -6.81
C ALA A 169 -2.20 -5.19 -6.82
N GLY A 170 -3.23 -5.54 -6.04
CA GLY A 170 -4.43 -4.71 -5.90
C GLY A 170 -4.15 -3.37 -5.20
N HIS A 171 -3.25 -3.36 -4.21
CA HIS A 171 -2.81 -2.17 -3.50
C HIS A 171 -2.09 -1.17 -4.43
N ASP A 172 -1.21 -1.68 -5.30
CA ASP A 172 -0.59 -0.86 -6.34
C ASP A 172 -1.63 -0.22 -7.26
N LEU A 173 -2.60 -1.00 -7.75
CA LEU A 173 -3.63 -0.51 -8.67
C LEU A 173 -4.50 0.57 -8.00
N ASN A 174 -4.81 0.42 -6.71
CA ASN A 174 -5.48 1.44 -5.92
C ASN A 174 -4.67 2.75 -5.89
N HIS A 175 -3.39 2.70 -5.55
CA HIS A 175 -2.55 3.90 -5.49
C HIS A 175 -2.23 4.48 -6.87
N MET A 176 -2.12 3.65 -7.90
CA MET A 176 -2.00 4.11 -9.29
C MET A 176 -3.19 4.98 -9.69
N ARG A 177 -4.43 4.55 -9.39
CA ARG A 177 -5.63 5.36 -9.66
C ARG A 177 -5.61 6.69 -8.93
N GLN A 178 -5.14 6.71 -7.69
CA GLN A 178 -5.00 7.95 -6.91
C GLN A 178 -3.96 8.89 -7.55
N ILE A 179 -2.80 8.38 -7.90
CA ILE A 179 -1.71 9.14 -8.53
C ILE A 179 -2.17 9.71 -9.88
N GLU A 180 -2.80 8.91 -10.73
CA GLU A 180 -3.31 9.37 -12.03
C GLU A 180 -4.35 10.47 -11.89
N LYS A 181 -5.28 10.33 -10.92
CA LYS A 181 -6.26 11.38 -10.62
C LYS A 181 -5.60 12.67 -10.14
N ILE A 182 -4.57 12.60 -9.30
CA ILE A 182 -3.85 13.79 -8.85
C ILE A 182 -3.12 14.45 -10.03
N LEU A 183 -2.52 13.65 -10.92
CA LEU A 183 -1.79 14.16 -12.09
C LEU A 183 -2.70 14.82 -13.14
N SER A 184 -3.96 14.39 -13.26
CA SER A 184 -4.92 14.96 -14.21
C SER A 184 -5.62 16.25 -13.74
N GLN A 185 -5.44 16.63 -12.47
CA GLN A 185 -5.94 17.91 -11.91
C GLN A 185 -5.04 19.09 -12.30
#